data_AF-A0A091H1C1-F1
#
_entry.id   AF-A0A091H1C1-F1
#
_cell.length_a   1.000
_cell.length_b   1.000
_cell.length_c   1.000
_cell.angle_alpha   90.00
_cell.angle_beta   90.00
_cell.angle_gamma   90.00
#
_symmetry.space_group_name_H-M   'P 1'
#
loop_
_entity.id
_entity.type
_entity.pdbx_description
1 polymer ?
#
loop_
_entity_poly.entity_id
_entity_poly.type
_entity_poly.pdbx_seq_one_letter_code
_entity_poly.pdbx_strand_id
1 'polypeptide(L)'
;MTDVEKNLRKDMISQLHNFAAVGDAAKLKALLSHSPSLINATAYNGWTALMYGARNGHLEIVQILLEKGCDRTVVNKSRQTALDIAKFWGYKHIANLLASVKGGQRPNFLSSEVRQYENYFALTLLDRKSDKRTDSKWLSKKQSHPTTVYILFSNLSPLVTLDGGTESSQQPEVKLCRLCHKDVEEFMNQNEGGTVIFLGVEFEFHMNLLTACNGRVLQQDEEDGLVAWFAVSVDSASAEKFKQKHEDCYFLHPPMPALLQLPEKEAGVVAQARSILAWHNRYRFCPTCGSATKIEEGGYKKTCLKEDCPSLQGVHNTSYPRVDPVVIMQVIHPDGNHCLLGRQKRFPPGMFTCLAGFVEPGE
;
A
#
# COMPACT_ATOMS: atom_id res chain seq x y z
N MET A 1 -6.49 51.43 31.63
CA MET A 1 -7.41 50.37 32.06
C MET A 1 -7.86 50.66 33.48
N THR A 2 -9.17 50.77 33.70
CA THR A 2 -9.77 50.93 35.03
C THR A 2 -9.45 49.70 35.91
N ASP A 3 -9.46 49.81 37.23
CA ASP A 3 -9.16 48.67 38.11
C ASP A 3 -10.16 47.50 37.93
N VAL A 4 -11.36 47.79 37.44
CA VAL A 4 -12.38 46.79 37.05
C VAL A 4 -11.93 45.99 35.82
N GLU A 5 -11.41 46.64 34.78
CA GLU A 5 -10.91 45.98 33.57
C GLU A 5 -9.70 45.08 33.85
N LYS A 6 -8.83 45.49 34.79
CA LYS A 6 -7.68 44.68 35.23
C LYS A 6 -8.13 43.40 35.93
N ASN A 7 -9.16 43.49 36.77
CA ASN A 7 -9.70 42.33 37.49
C ASN A 7 -10.40 41.35 36.53
N LEU A 8 -11.23 41.84 35.61
CA LEU A 8 -11.89 41.01 34.60
C LEU A 8 -10.89 40.25 33.72
N ARG A 9 -9.83 40.92 33.27
CA ARG A 9 -8.78 40.27 32.46
C ARG A 9 -8.06 39.17 33.24
N LYS A 10 -7.80 39.39 34.54
CA LYS A 10 -7.15 38.40 35.41
C LYS A 10 -8.01 37.15 35.58
N ASP A 11 -9.31 37.31 35.74
CA ASP A 11 -10.25 36.20 35.85
C ASP A 11 -10.33 35.38 34.56
N MET A 12 -10.37 36.05 33.40
CA MET A 12 -10.35 35.36 32.10
C MET A 12 -9.07 34.57 31.86
N ILE A 13 -7.91 35.10 32.29
CA ILE A 13 -6.64 34.36 32.22
C ILE A 13 -6.71 33.10 33.09
N SER A 14 -7.24 33.23 34.32
CA SER A 14 -7.39 32.09 35.21
C SER A 14 -8.35 31.03 34.65
N GLN A 15 -9.44 31.45 34.00
CA GLN A 15 -10.37 30.54 33.33
C GLN A 15 -9.70 29.82 32.15
N LEU A 16 -8.94 30.53 31.31
CA LEU A 16 -8.20 29.93 30.20
C LEU A 16 -7.25 28.82 30.69
N HIS A 17 -6.47 29.10 31.74
CA HIS A 17 -5.56 28.11 32.31
C HIS A 17 -6.29 26.93 32.92
N ASN A 18 -7.41 27.16 33.60
CA ASN A 18 -8.23 26.09 34.16
C ASN A 18 -8.79 25.18 33.05
N PHE A 19 -9.38 25.75 31.99
CA PHE A 19 -9.90 24.97 30.86
C PHE A 19 -8.81 24.15 30.18
N ALA A 20 -7.61 24.72 30.02
CA ALA A 20 -6.47 23.98 29.50
C ALA A 20 -5.98 22.86 30.43
N ALA A 21 -6.06 23.06 31.75
CA ALA A 21 -5.63 22.09 32.74
C ALA A 21 -6.62 20.92 32.90
N VAL A 22 -7.93 21.15 32.75
CA VAL A 22 -8.94 20.07 32.87
C VAL A 22 -9.30 19.43 31.53
N GLY A 23 -8.83 19.99 30.41
CA GLY A 23 -9.11 19.45 29.07
C GLY A 23 -10.44 19.92 28.45
N ASP A 24 -11.03 21.02 28.93
CA ASP A 24 -12.31 21.55 28.41
C ASP A 24 -12.09 22.33 27.09
N ALA A 25 -11.96 21.58 25.99
CA ALA A 25 -11.69 22.11 24.66
C ALA A 25 -12.79 23.07 24.17
N ALA A 26 -14.05 22.78 24.48
CA ALA A 26 -15.19 23.59 24.07
C ALA A 26 -15.15 24.98 24.71
N LYS A 27 -14.98 25.07 26.05
CA LYS A 27 -14.91 26.36 26.74
C LYS A 27 -13.63 27.13 26.40
N LEU A 28 -12.49 26.44 26.26
CA LEU A 28 -11.25 27.06 25.83
C LEU A 28 -11.39 27.70 24.44
N LYS A 29 -11.98 26.98 23.48
CA LYS A 29 -12.22 27.48 22.13
C LYS A 29 -13.17 28.68 22.13
N ALA A 30 -14.26 28.61 22.91
CA ALA A 30 -15.21 29.71 23.04
C ALA A 30 -14.55 30.97 23.61
N LEU A 31 -13.77 30.84 24.69
CA LEU A 31 -13.08 31.96 25.33
C LEU A 31 -12.06 32.62 24.38
N LEU A 32 -11.25 31.82 23.69
CA LEU A 32 -10.24 32.34 22.75
C LEU A 32 -10.84 32.89 21.44
N SER A 33 -12.09 32.60 21.13
CA SER A 33 -12.80 33.26 20.01
C SER A 33 -13.28 34.65 20.39
N HIS A 34 -13.70 34.84 21.65
CA HIS A 34 -14.10 36.16 22.17
C HIS A 34 -12.89 37.02 22.57
N SER A 35 -11.79 36.42 22.99
CA SER A 35 -10.59 37.13 23.46
C SER A 35 -9.29 36.46 23.00
N PRO A 36 -8.91 36.60 21.71
CA PRO A 36 -7.71 35.98 21.15
C PRO A 36 -6.40 36.44 21.82
N SER A 37 -6.36 37.65 22.37
CA SER A 37 -5.17 38.23 23.03
C SER A 37 -4.74 37.49 24.30
N LEU A 38 -5.56 36.58 24.83
CA LEU A 38 -5.26 35.77 26.00
C LEU A 38 -4.37 34.56 25.71
N ILE A 39 -4.15 34.21 24.44
CA ILE A 39 -3.56 32.93 24.04
C ILE A 39 -2.19 32.63 24.66
N ASN A 40 -1.36 33.66 24.85
CA ASN A 40 -0.02 33.56 25.45
C ASN A 40 0.03 34.11 26.88
N ALA A 41 -1.13 34.34 27.52
CA ALA A 41 -1.17 34.87 28.88
C ALA A 41 -0.55 33.87 29.87
N THR A 42 0.28 34.39 30.77
CA THR A 42 1.00 33.61 31.76
C THR A 42 0.38 33.75 33.15
N ALA A 43 0.34 32.65 33.89
CA ALA A 43 0.04 32.67 35.32
C ALA A 43 1.20 33.29 36.12
N TYR A 44 1.02 33.47 37.44
CA TYR A 44 2.03 34.05 38.34
C TYR A 44 3.36 33.28 38.37
N ASN A 45 3.36 32.01 37.97
CA ASN A 45 4.51 31.12 37.88
C ASN A 45 5.09 31.00 36.46
N GLY A 46 4.60 31.82 35.51
CA GLY A 46 5.02 31.80 34.11
C GLY A 46 4.37 30.72 33.26
N TRP A 47 3.37 29.99 33.77
CA TRP A 47 2.71 28.94 33.00
C TRP A 47 1.71 29.50 31.99
N THR A 48 1.76 28.99 30.75
CA THR A 48 0.77 29.28 29.70
C THR A 48 -0.27 28.16 29.62
N ALA A 49 -1.39 28.43 28.93
CA ALA A 49 -2.39 27.40 28.63
C ALA A 49 -1.78 26.18 27.90
N LEU A 50 -0.81 26.41 27.00
CA LEU A 50 -0.12 25.35 26.28
C LEU A 50 0.65 24.41 27.22
N MET A 51 1.28 24.97 28.26
CA MET A 51 2.00 24.18 29.28
C MET A 51 1.05 23.35 30.14
N TYR A 52 -0.12 23.88 30.50
CA TYR A 52 -1.13 23.12 31.24
C TYR A 52 -1.69 21.95 30.41
N GLY A 53 -2.02 22.18 29.13
CA GLY A 53 -2.44 21.12 28.22
C GLY A 53 -1.35 20.05 28.03
N ALA A 54 -0.09 20.47 27.89
CA ALA A 54 1.05 19.57 27.77
C ALA A 54 1.33 18.76 29.04
N ARG A 55 1.18 19.35 30.22
CA ARG A 55 1.40 18.69 31.52
C ARG A 55 0.37 17.59 31.80
N ASN A 56 -0.88 17.79 31.37
CA ASN A 56 -1.98 16.89 31.69
C ASN A 56 -2.36 15.95 30.54
N GLY A 57 -1.58 15.93 29.45
CA GLY A 57 -1.79 15.02 28.34
C GLY A 57 -2.98 15.38 27.44
N HIS A 58 -3.46 16.62 27.47
CA HIS A 58 -4.62 17.05 26.70
C HIS A 58 -4.23 17.44 25.27
N LEU A 59 -4.10 16.44 24.39
CA LEU A 59 -3.71 16.63 22.99
C LEU A 59 -4.63 17.64 22.26
N GLU A 60 -5.94 17.55 22.43
CA GLU A 60 -6.90 18.44 21.77
C GLU A 60 -6.70 19.91 22.17
N ILE A 61 -6.43 20.18 23.46
CA ILE A 61 -6.09 21.52 23.95
C ILE A 61 -4.82 22.04 23.29
N VAL A 62 -3.77 21.20 23.22
CA VAL A 62 -2.51 21.54 22.57
C VAL A 62 -2.76 21.86 21.09
N GLN A 63 -3.55 21.05 20.38
CA GLN A 63 -3.91 21.29 18.98
C GLN A 63 -4.61 22.63 18.79
N ILE A 64 -5.68 22.91 19.55
CA ILE A 64 -6.44 24.18 19.45
C ILE A 64 -5.55 25.41 19.69
N LEU A 65 -4.67 25.34 20.70
CA LEU A 65 -3.77 26.45 21.02
C LEU A 65 -2.72 26.65 19.92
N LEU A 66 -2.20 25.57 19.32
CA LEU A 66 -1.30 25.65 18.18
C LEU A 66 -2.01 26.20 16.93
N GLU A 67 -3.25 25.80 16.67
CA GLU A 67 -4.09 26.31 15.56
C GLU A 67 -4.29 27.82 15.65
N LYS A 68 -4.54 28.33 16.85
CA LYS A 68 -4.71 29.76 17.09
C LYS A 68 -3.39 30.54 17.18
N GLY A 69 -2.24 29.89 16.96
CA GLY A 69 -0.94 30.55 16.85
C GLY A 69 -0.28 30.91 18.19
N CYS A 70 -0.46 30.09 19.23
CA CYS A 70 0.23 30.32 20.50
C CYS A 70 1.76 30.26 20.35
N ASP A 71 2.47 31.03 21.19
CA ASP A 71 3.91 31.01 21.29
C ASP A 71 4.37 29.82 22.14
N ARG A 72 4.96 28.83 21.47
CA ARG A 72 5.50 27.61 22.08
C ARG A 72 6.86 27.80 22.75
N THR A 73 7.52 28.93 22.51
CA THR A 73 8.88 29.21 23.01
C THR A 73 8.87 29.83 24.40
N VAL A 74 7.70 30.24 24.89
CA VAL A 74 7.53 30.74 26.26
C VAL A 74 8.03 29.69 27.25
N VAL A 75 8.80 30.15 28.24
CA VAL A 75 9.33 29.35 29.34
C VAL A 75 8.70 29.77 30.66
N ASN A 76 8.39 28.79 31.52
CA ASN A 76 7.93 29.07 32.88
C ASN A 76 9.10 29.47 33.81
N LYS A 77 8.83 29.75 35.09
CA LYS A 77 9.88 30.07 36.08
C LYS A 77 10.93 28.97 36.30
N SER A 78 10.62 27.73 35.94
CA SER A 78 11.57 26.60 35.95
C SER A 78 12.35 26.46 34.63
N ARG A 79 12.25 27.45 33.74
CA ARG A 79 12.83 27.46 32.38
C ARG A 79 12.38 26.30 31.49
N GLN A 80 11.17 25.80 31.68
CA GLN A 80 10.62 24.73 30.85
C GLN A 80 9.65 25.29 29.81
N THR A 81 9.80 24.87 28.56
CA THR A 81 8.79 25.04 27.51
C THR A 81 7.68 23.99 27.65
N ALA A 82 6.58 24.16 26.91
CA ALA A 82 5.55 23.12 26.82
C ALA A 82 6.10 21.79 26.26
N LEU A 83 7.12 21.83 25.39
CA LEU A 83 7.79 20.64 24.86
C LEU A 83 8.56 19.90 25.95
N ASP A 84 9.30 20.62 26.79
CA ASP A 84 10.06 20.03 27.90
C ASP A 84 9.13 19.36 28.90
N ILE A 85 7.97 19.99 29.17
CA ILE A 85 6.93 19.44 30.04
C ILE A 85 6.36 18.15 29.42
N ALA A 86 5.97 18.16 28.14
CA ALA A 86 5.43 16.96 27.49
C ALA A 86 6.43 15.79 27.48
N LYS A 87 7.72 16.07 27.27
CA LYS A 87 8.79 15.07 27.37
C LYS A 87 8.94 14.54 28.78
N PHE A 88 8.93 15.41 29.79
CA PHE A 88 9.08 15.02 31.20
C PHE A 88 7.95 14.09 31.66
N TRP A 89 6.71 14.36 31.25
CA TRP A 89 5.54 13.54 31.58
C TRP A 89 5.35 12.33 30.64
N GLY A 90 6.21 12.14 29.65
CA GLY A 90 6.17 10.97 28.77
C GLY A 90 5.10 11.01 27.67
N TYR A 91 4.46 12.15 27.43
CA TYR A 91 3.45 12.30 26.37
C TYR A 91 4.10 12.49 25.00
N LYS A 92 4.57 11.38 24.43
CA LYS A 92 5.33 11.34 23.18
C LYS A 92 4.58 11.99 22.01
N HIS A 93 3.29 11.77 21.89
CA HIS A 93 2.46 12.36 20.83
C HIS A 93 2.40 13.89 20.92
N ILE A 94 2.21 14.48 22.11
CA ILE A 94 2.28 15.92 22.34
C ILE A 94 3.70 16.44 22.11
N ALA A 95 4.72 15.74 22.60
CA ALA A 95 6.11 16.13 22.41
C ALA A 95 6.48 16.16 20.91
N ASN A 96 6.05 15.16 20.15
CA ASN A 96 6.24 15.11 18.70
C ASN A 96 5.49 16.25 18.00
N LEU A 97 4.25 16.54 18.40
CA LEU A 97 3.46 17.66 17.88
C LEU A 97 4.11 19.03 18.17
N LEU A 98 4.67 19.20 19.37
CA LEU A 98 5.37 20.42 19.77
C LEU A 98 6.77 20.53 19.12
N ALA A 99 7.38 19.42 18.73
CA ALA A 99 8.66 19.41 18.01
C ALA A 99 8.51 19.60 16.48
N SER A 100 7.40 19.16 15.89
CA SER A 100 7.23 19.08 14.43
C SER A 100 6.93 20.42 13.73
N VAL A 101 6.48 21.44 14.46
CA VAL A 101 6.17 22.75 13.87
C VAL A 101 7.35 23.70 14.08
N LYS A 102 8.20 23.81 13.07
CA LYS A 102 9.25 24.84 13.01
C LYS A 102 8.65 26.14 12.49
N GLY A 103 8.78 27.22 13.26
CA GLY A 103 8.67 28.62 12.84
C GLY A 103 7.42 29.03 12.04
N GLY A 104 6.42 29.62 12.72
CA GLY A 104 5.38 30.46 12.11
C GLY A 104 4.37 29.79 11.16
N GLN A 105 4.60 28.55 10.72
CA GLN A 105 3.68 27.82 9.87
C GLN A 105 2.63 27.07 10.69
N ARG A 106 1.40 27.00 10.16
CA ARG A 106 0.30 26.19 10.71
C ARG A 106 0.79 24.74 10.85
N PRO A 107 0.39 24.01 11.90
CA PRO A 107 0.83 22.62 12.09
C PRO A 107 0.53 21.75 10.86
N ASN A 108 1.49 20.90 10.47
CA ASN A 108 1.43 20.00 9.30
C ASN A 108 0.29 18.94 9.31
N PHE A 109 -0.64 18.95 10.27
CA PHE A 109 -1.84 18.10 10.14
C PHE A 109 -2.88 18.69 9.17
N LEU A 110 -2.70 19.93 8.73
CA LEU A 110 -3.52 20.60 7.71
C LEU A 110 -2.87 20.61 6.31
N SER A 111 -1.78 19.87 6.07
CA SER A 111 -1.42 19.63 4.68
C SER A 111 -2.53 18.77 4.09
N SER A 112 -3.38 19.35 3.24
CA SER A 112 -4.23 18.61 2.30
C SER A 112 -3.41 17.74 1.34
N GLU A 113 -2.07 17.72 1.47
CA GLU A 113 -1.22 16.65 0.98
C GLU A 113 -1.59 15.35 1.69
N VAL A 114 -2.55 14.64 1.10
CA VAL A 114 -2.69 13.20 1.29
C VAL A 114 -1.34 12.61 0.92
N ARG A 115 -0.52 12.23 1.91
CA ARG A 115 0.59 11.32 1.65
C ARG A 115 -0.03 10.06 1.06
N GLN A 116 0.10 9.90 -0.26
CA GLN A 116 -0.30 8.69 -0.94
C GLN A 116 0.64 7.59 -0.43
N TYR A 117 0.14 6.75 0.46
CA TYR A 117 0.81 5.51 0.82
C TYR A 117 0.42 4.48 -0.23
N GLU A 118 1.35 4.17 -1.12
CA GLU A 118 1.15 3.10 -2.08
C GLU A 118 1.29 1.75 -1.37
N ASN A 119 0.34 0.85 -1.62
CA ASN A 119 0.40 -0.50 -1.07
C ASN A 119 1.60 -1.24 -1.70
N TYR A 120 2.34 -2.00 -0.89
CA TYR A 120 3.47 -2.83 -1.31
C TYR A 120 3.20 -3.63 -2.60
N PHE A 121 2.01 -4.21 -2.73
CA PHE A 121 1.59 -5.01 -3.88
C PHE A 121 0.86 -4.21 -4.98
N ALA A 122 0.73 -2.90 -4.83
CA ALA A 122 0.14 -2.01 -5.84
C ALA A 122 1.19 -1.44 -6.81
N LEU A 123 2.46 -1.44 -6.44
CA LEU A 123 3.56 -1.00 -7.29
C LEU A 123 3.81 -1.98 -8.44
N THR A 124 3.97 -1.48 -9.65
CA THR A 124 4.13 -2.31 -10.86
C THR A 124 5.20 -1.76 -11.80
N LEU A 125 5.87 -2.66 -12.53
CA LEU A 125 6.81 -2.35 -13.61
C LEU A 125 6.12 -2.16 -14.97
N LEU A 126 4.82 -2.46 -15.04
CA LEU A 126 4.09 -2.64 -16.29
C LEU A 126 2.95 -1.62 -16.44
N ASP A 127 2.84 -1.05 -17.64
CA ASP A 127 1.58 -0.54 -18.17
C ASP A 127 0.70 -1.74 -18.54
N ARG A 128 -0.45 -1.88 -17.87
CA ARG A 128 -1.35 -3.03 -18.05
C ARG A 128 -1.94 -3.15 -19.45
N LYS A 129 -1.91 -2.07 -20.27
CA LYS A 129 -2.40 -2.04 -21.66
C LYS A 129 -3.69 -2.83 -21.87
N SER A 130 -4.73 -2.52 -21.09
CA SER A 130 -5.97 -3.31 -21.10
C SER A 130 -6.68 -3.27 -22.46
N ASP A 131 -6.46 -2.23 -23.25
CA ASP A 131 -6.92 -2.09 -24.64
C ASP A 131 -6.42 -3.23 -25.54
N LYS A 132 -5.26 -3.81 -25.25
CA LYS A 132 -4.67 -4.92 -26.02
C LYS A 132 -5.24 -6.29 -25.69
N ARG A 133 -6.01 -6.42 -24.60
CA ARG A 133 -6.55 -7.71 -24.14
C ARG A 133 -7.50 -8.35 -25.15
N THR A 134 -8.25 -7.54 -25.90
CA THR A 134 -9.21 -8.01 -26.92
C THR A 134 -8.58 -8.27 -28.28
N ASP A 135 -7.34 -7.81 -28.51
CA ASP A 135 -6.63 -7.99 -29.77
C ASP A 135 -5.89 -9.34 -29.79
N SER A 136 -6.62 -10.39 -30.18
CA SER A 136 -6.09 -11.75 -30.24
C SER A 136 -4.91 -11.89 -31.21
N LYS A 137 -4.90 -11.13 -32.31
CA LYS A 137 -3.81 -11.17 -33.29
C LYS A 137 -2.53 -10.60 -32.68
N TRP A 138 -2.63 -9.45 -32.00
CA TRP A 138 -1.51 -8.84 -31.32
C TRP A 138 -0.97 -9.73 -30.19
N LEU A 139 -1.86 -10.30 -29.37
CA LEU A 139 -1.47 -11.22 -28.29
C LEU A 139 -0.74 -12.46 -28.84
N SER A 140 -1.27 -13.11 -29.87
CA SER A 140 -0.62 -14.27 -30.49
C SER A 140 0.73 -13.91 -31.10
N LYS A 141 0.85 -12.75 -31.75
CA LYS A 141 2.14 -12.26 -32.26
C LYS A 141 3.15 -12.02 -31.14
N LYS A 142 2.74 -11.39 -30.03
CA LYS A 142 3.62 -11.14 -28.90
C LYS A 142 4.00 -12.42 -28.16
N GLN A 143 3.16 -13.44 -28.13
CA GLN A 143 3.51 -14.71 -27.46
C GLN A 143 4.74 -15.40 -28.07
N SER A 144 4.95 -15.32 -29.39
CA SER A 144 6.14 -15.88 -30.04
C SER A 144 7.28 -14.88 -30.24
N HIS A 145 7.11 -13.62 -29.80
CA HIS A 145 8.09 -12.58 -30.02
C HIS A 145 9.32 -12.75 -29.09
N PRO A 146 10.56 -12.61 -29.59
CA PRO A 146 11.79 -12.88 -28.82
C PRO A 146 11.99 -11.96 -27.60
N THR A 147 11.43 -10.74 -27.61
CA THR A 147 11.55 -9.82 -26.47
C THR A 147 10.50 -10.05 -25.39
N THR A 148 9.52 -10.91 -25.62
CA THR A 148 8.44 -11.16 -24.66
C THR A 148 8.96 -11.86 -23.42
N VAL A 149 8.57 -11.33 -22.27
CA VAL A 149 8.94 -11.83 -20.96
C VAL A 149 7.85 -12.73 -20.41
N TYR A 150 8.26 -13.87 -19.88
CA TYR A 150 7.39 -14.84 -19.23
C TYR A 150 7.77 -14.99 -17.76
N ILE A 151 6.76 -15.06 -16.90
CA ILE A 151 6.92 -15.50 -15.51
C ILE A 151 6.14 -16.80 -15.30
N LEU A 152 6.81 -17.80 -14.76
CA LEU A 152 6.26 -19.14 -14.61
C LEU A 152 5.64 -19.33 -13.22
N PHE A 153 4.51 -20.03 -13.16
CA PHE A 153 3.83 -20.39 -11.93
C PHE A 153 3.55 -21.89 -11.88
N SER A 154 3.72 -22.46 -10.68
CA SER A 154 3.23 -23.81 -10.36
C SER A 154 2.47 -23.74 -9.04
N ASN A 155 1.23 -24.26 -9.01
CA ASN A 155 0.37 -24.21 -7.83
C ASN A 155 0.24 -22.81 -7.20
N LEU A 156 0.18 -21.76 -8.04
CA LEU A 156 0.14 -20.33 -7.64
C LEU A 156 1.41 -19.80 -6.95
N SER A 157 2.51 -20.55 -6.98
CA SER A 157 3.84 -20.10 -6.54
C SER A 157 4.63 -19.61 -7.75
N PRO A 158 5.18 -18.38 -7.72
CA PRO A 158 6.00 -17.86 -8.81
C PRO A 158 7.38 -18.52 -8.83
N LEU A 159 7.96 -18.69 -10.02
CA LEU A 159 9.35 -19.07 -10.20
C LEU A 159 10.25 -17.87 -9.89
N VAL A 160 11.22 -18.07 -9.01
CA VAL A 160 12.18 -17.07 -8.56
C VAL A 160 13.59 -17.61 -8.64
N THR A 161 14.57 -16.72 -8.58
CA THR A 161 15.99 -17.02 -8.46
C THR A 161 16.61 -16.16 -7.36
N LEU A 162 17.79 -16.56 -6.87
CA LEU A 162 18.59 -15.76 -5.95
C LEU A 162 19.66 -15.05 -6.73
N ASP A 163 19.63 -13.72 -6.73
CA ASP A 163 20.68 -12.94 -7.35
C ASP A 163 21.92 -12.92 -6.43
N GLY A 164 23.03 -13.49 -6.92
CA GLY A 164 24.34 -13.36 -6.30
C GLY A 164 24.91 -11.99 -6.64
N GLY A 165 24.59 -10.98 -5.83
CA GLY A 165 24.81 -9.57 -6.15
C GLY A 165 26.15 -9.25 -6.81
N THR A 166 26.10 -8.62 -7.99
CA THR A 166 27.22 -7.85 -8.52
C THR A 166 27.24 -6.50 -7.82
N GLU A 167 28.27 -6.30 -7.00
CA GLU A 167 28.69 -5.03 -6.37
C GLU A 167 27.62 -4.29 -5.53
N SER A 168 27.57 -4.61 -4.21
CA SER A 168 27.26 -3.72 -3.06
C SER A 168 26.21 -4.18 -2.03
N SER A 169 25.54 -5.33 -2.18
CA SER A 169 24.61 -5.86 -1.16
C SER A 169 25.10 -7.16 -0.50
N GLN A 170 25.18 -7.17 0.83
CA GLN A 170 25.71 -8.28 1.64
C GLN A 170 24.74 -9.47 1.84
N GLN A 171 23.58 -9.49 1.19
CA GLN A 171 22.62 -10.61 1.28
C GLN A 171 21.99 -10.94 -0.09
N PRO A 172 21.79 -12.23 -0.40
CA PRO A 172 21.14 -12.65 -1.63
C PRO A 172 19.68 -12.18 -1.65
N GLU A 173 19.25 -11.58 -2.76
CA GLU A 173 17.91 -11.05 -2.94
C GLU A 173 17.08 -12.00 -3.82
N VAL A 174 15.82 -12.24 -3.43
CA VAL A 174 14.88 -13.06 -4.22
C VAL A 174 14.31 -12.20 -5.34
N LYS A 175 14.51 -12.62 -6.59
CA LYS A 175 13.99 -11.94 -7.78
C LYS A 175 13.17 -12.88 -8.64
N LEU A 176 12.24 -12.32 -9.42
CA LEU A 176 11.50 -13.10 -10.41
C LEU A 176 12.44 -13.68 -11.46
N CYS A 177 12.27 -14.97 -11.73
CA CYS A 177 12.90 -15.60 -12.88
C CYS A 177 12.14 -15.15 -14.13
N ARG A 178 12.78 -14.32 -14.95
CA ARG A 178 12.24 -13.80 -16.21
C ARG A 178 12.68 -14.71 -17.35
N LEU A 179 11.71 -15.31 -18.04
CA LEU A 179 11.91 -16.28 -19.10
C LEU A 179 11.61 -15.66 -20.47
N CYS A 180 12.16 -16.22 -21.53
CA CYS A 180 11.83 -15.87 -22.91
C CYS A 180 10.92 -16.94 -23.55
N HIS A 181 10.44 -16.68 -24.78
CA HIS A 181 9.58 -17.62 -25.50
C HIS A 181 10.18 -19.05 -25.58
N LYS A 182 11.48 -19.18 -25.85
CA LYS A 182 12.16 -20.48 -25.98
C LYS A 182 12.14 -21.31 -24.70
N ASP A 183 12.07 -20.67 -23.54
CA ASP A 183 12.04 -21.37 -22.25
C ASP A 183 10.65 -21.96 -21.97
N VAL A 184 9.60 -21.39 -22.57
CA VAL A 184 8.20 -21.76 -22.29
C VAL A 184 7.46 -22.36 -23.49
N GLU A 185 8.08 -22.41 -24.67
CA GLU A 185 7.44 -22.89 -25.91
C GLU A 185 6.83 -24.29 -25.78
N GLU A 186 7.48 -25.16 -25.01
CA GLU A 186 7.01 -26.52 -24.71
C GLU A 186 5.63 -26.50 -24.02
N PHE A 187 5.40 -25.54 -23.11
CA PHE A 187 4.14 -25.39 -22.35
C PHE A 187 3.07 -24.60 -23.09
N MET A 188 3.44 -23.88 -24.15
CA MET A 188 2.52 -23.04 -24.94
C MET A 188 1.78 -23.86 -26.00
N ASN A 189 2.26 -25.07 -26.32
CA ASN A 189 1.61 -25.95 -27.29
C ASN A 189 0.33 -26.57 -26.69
N GLN A 190 -0.78 -26.45 -27.43
CA GLN A 190 -2.17 -26.62 -27.00
C GLN A 190 -2.55 -27.97 -26.34
N ASN A 191 -1.64 -28.95 -26.31
CA ASN A 191 -1.90 -30.27 -25.73
C ASN A 191 -1.50 -30.40 -24.25
N GLU A 192 -0.78 -29.43 -23.66
CA GLU A 192 -0.30 -29.49 -22.28
C GLU A 192 -0.79 -28.30 -21.43
N GLY A 193 -2.11 -28.16 -21.26
CA GLY A 193 -2.76 -27.67 -20.03
C GLY A 193 -2.40 -26.30 -19.42
N GLY A 194 -1.53 -25.50 -20.04
CA GLY A 194 -1.02 -24.25 -19.48
C GLY A 194 -2.01 -23.10 -19.57
N THR A 195 -2.20 -22.36 -18.47
CA THR A 195 -2.98 -21.11 -18.51
C THR A 195 -2.05 -19.93 -18.74
N VAL A 196 -2.26 -19.20 -19.83
CA VAL A 196 -1.46 -18.02 -20.22
C VAL A 196 -2.29 -16.76 -19.99
N ILE A 197 -1.72 -15.78 -19.28
CA ILE A 197 -2.36 -14.50 -18.99
C ILE A 197 -1.44 -13.34 -19.39
N PHE A 198 -1.99 -12.34 -20.06
CA PHE A 198 -1.27 -11.12 -20.39
C PHE A 198 -1.15 -10.23 -19.15
N LEU A 199 0.02 -9.68 -18.85
CA LEU A 199 0.23 -8.84 -17.67
C LEU A 199 0.29 -7.35 -18.00
N GLY A 200 0.84 -7.03 -19.16
CA GLY A 200 1.06 -5.67 -19.62
C GLY A 200 2.31 -5.57 -20.48
N VAL A 201 2.81 -4.35 -20.62
CA VAL A 201 4.07 -4.03 -21.29
C VAL A 201 4.94 -3.18 -20.36
N GLU A 202 6.26 -3.24 -20.51
CA GLU A 202 7.16 -2.41 -19.70
C GLU A 202 6.91 -0.91 -19.92
N PHE A 203 7.01 -0.09 -18.86
CA PHE A 203 6.89 1.36 -18.97
C PHE A 203 8.00 2.01 -19.80
N GLU A 204 9.18 1.39 -19.84
CA GLU A 204 10.38 1.92 -20.49
C GLU A 204 10.74 1.12 -21.74
N PHE A 205 11.05 1.85 -22.81
CA PHE A 205 11.66 1.30 -24.03
C PHE A 205 13.12 0.93 -23.70
N HIS A 206 13.34 -0.27 -23.17
CA HIS A 206 14.69 -0.72 -22.84
C HIS A 206 15.47 -1.08 -24.12
N MET A 207 16.16 -0.09 -24.70
CA MET A 207 17.22 -0.32 -25.70
C MET A 207 18.40 -1.15 -25.17
N ASN A 208 18.46 -1.41 -23.86
CA ASN A 208 19.60 -2.03 -23.20
C ASN A 208 19.47 -3.55 -22.96
N LEU A 209 18.30 -4.18 -23.21
CA LEU A 209 18.16 -5.65 -23.07
C LEU A 209 18.75 -6.45 -24.23
N LEU A 210 19.30 -5.78 -25.25
CA LEU A 210 20.00 -6.42 -26.38
C LEU A 210 21.41 -6.93 -26.02
N THR A 211 21.89 -6.71 -24.79
CA THR A 211 23.26 -7.05 -24.39
C THR A 211 23.39 -8.39 -23.65
N ALA A 212 22.30 -8.97 -23.14
CA ALA A 212 22.35 -10.20 -22.33
C ALA A 212 22.04 -11.49 -23.12
N CYS A 213 21.54 -11.40 -24.35
CA CYS A 213 21.24 -12.56 -25.18
C CYS A 213 21.85 -12.39 -26.58
N ASN A 214 23.15 -12.71 -26.71
CA ASN A 214 23.85 -12.90 -27.98
C ASN A 214 23.70 -11.79 -29.04
N GLY A 215 24.29 -10.62 -28.77
CA GLY A 215 25.03 -9.80 -29.74
C GLY A 215 24.52 -9.73 -31.19
N ARG A 216 23.23 -9.48 -31.41
CA ARG A 216 22.69 -9.14 -32.74
C ARG A 216 21.72 -7.97 -32.63
N VAL A 217 22.11 -6.85 -33.23
CA VAL A 217 21.23 -5.73 -33.53
C VAL A 217 20.17 -6.25 -34.50
N LEU A 218 18.93 -6.40 -34.03
CA LEU A 218 17.80 -6.68 -34.90
C LEU A 218 17.39 -5.38 -35.60
N GLN A 219 17.30 -5.45 -36.92
CA GLN A 219 16.82 -4.40 -37.80
C GLN A 219 15.44 -3.89 -37.36
N GLN A 220 15.22 -2.59 -37.58
CA GLN A 220 13.92 -1.93 -37.47
C GLN A 220 12.91 -2.60 -38.40
N ASP A 221 12.18 -3.58 -37.91
CA ASP A 221 10.95 -4.05 -38.55
C ASP A 221 9.76 -3.62 -37.69
N GLU A 222 8.94 -2.72 -38.25
CA GLU A 222 7.47 -2.52 -38.12
C GLU A 222 6.72 -2.82 -36.80
N GLU A 223 7.39 -3.06 -35.68
CA GLU A 223 6.77 -3.41 -34.42
C GLU A 223 6.58 -2.18 -33.53
N ASP A 224 5.48 -2.17 -32.79
CA ASP A 224 5.14 -1.15 -31.79
C ASP A 224 6.20 -0.96 -30.68
N GLY A 225 7.27 -1.76 -30.70
CA GLY A 225 8.41 -1.72 -29.78
C GLY A 225 8.04 -2.08 -28.35
N LEU A 226 6.84 -2.61 -28.12
CA LEU A 226 6.35 -2.95 -26.79
C LEU A 226 6.90 -4.31 -26.34
N VAL A 227 7.56 -4.33 -25.19
CA VAL A 227 8.01 -5.55 -24.49
C VAL A 227 6.84 -6.10 -23.66
N ALA A 228 6.18 -7.13 -24.18
CA ALA A 228 5.02 -7.73 -23.52
C ALA A 228 5.43 -8.70 -22.41
N TRP A 229 4.62 -8.75 -21.35
CA TRP A 229 4.80 -9.68 -20.24
C TRP A 229 3.59 -10.62 -20.13
N PHE A 230 3.86 -11.91 -19.92
CA PHE A 230 2.84 -12.93 -19.68
C PHE A 230 3.16 -13.76 -18.43
N ALA A 231 2.12 -14.22 -17.74
CA ALA A 231 2.24 -15.28 -16.75
C ALA A 231 1.77 -16.61 -17.34
N VAL A 232 2.50 -17.68 -17.04
CA VAL A 232 2.17 -19.03 -17.49
C VAL A 232 2.04 -19.92 -16.26
N SER A 233 0.89 -20.55 -16.10
CA SER A 233 0.68 -21.57 -15.06
C SER A 233 0.85 -22.95 -15.67
N VAL A 234 1.73 -23.76 -15.10
CA VAL A 234 1.97 -25.16 -15.48
C VAL A 234 1.56 -26.12 -14.37
N ASP A 235 1.33 -27.39 -14.73
CA ASP A 235 1.09 -28.45 -13.76
C ASP A 235 2.36 -28.84 -13.00
N SER A 236 2.19 -29.63 -11.93
CA SER A 236 3.31 -30.02 -11.05
C SER A 236 4.37 -30.89 -11.76
N ALA A 237 3.99 -31.72 -12.74
CA ALA A 237 4.95 -32.58 -13.43
C ALA A 237 5.82 -31.75 -14.39
N SER A 238 5.21 -30.81 -15.12
CA SER A 238 5.92 -29.85 -15.98
C SER A 238 6.83 -28.93 -15.17
N ALA A 239 6.38 -28.48 -14.00
CA ALA A 239 7.17 -27.67 -13.08
C ALA A 239 8.43 -28.40 -12.57
N GLU A 240 8.34 -29.69 -12.24
CA GLU A 240 9.51 -30.47 -11.81
C GLU A 240 10.50 -30.73 -12.96
N LYS A 241 10.02 -31.00 -14.18
CA LYS A 241 10.89 -31.07 -15.37
C LYS A 241 11.62 -29.75 -15.61
N PHE A 242 10.92 -28.63 -15.45
CA PHE A 242 11.53 -27.30 -15.62
C PHE A 242 12.65 -27.06 -14.59
N LYS A 243 12.41 -27.38 -13.32
CA LYS A 243 13.42 -27.25 -12.26
C LYS A 243 14.67 -28.08 -12.53
N GLN A 244 14.53 -29.29 -13.10
CA GLN A 244 15.67 -30.13 -13.46
C GLN A 244 16.56 -29.52 -14.55
N LYS A 245 15.99 -28.67 -15.41
CA LYS A 245 16.72 -27.97 -16.48
C LYS A 245 17.31 -26.63 -16.02
N HIS A 246 16.76 -26.05 -14.95
CA HIS A 246 17.12 -24.73 -14.42
C HIS A 246 17.39 -24.79 -12.91
N GLU A 247 18.57 -25.28 -12.53
CA GLU A 247 18.93 -25.55 -11.13
C GLU A 247 18.98 -24.27 -10.25
N ASP A 248 19.22 -23.10 -10.85
CA ASP A 248 19.31 -21.81 -10.15
C ASP A 248 17.94 -21.19 -9.80
N CYS A 249 16.84 -21.88 -10.16
CA CYS A 249 15.48 -21.37 -10.00
C CYS A 249 14.62 -22.30 -9.13
N TYR A 250 13.71 -21.72 -8.36
CA TYR A 250 12.78 -22.47 -7.54
C TYR A 250 11.42 -21.77 -7.44
N PHE A 251 10.36 -22.52 -7.14
CA PHE A 251 9.04 -21.93 -6.91
C PHE A 251 8.91 -21.44 -5.47
N LEU A 252 8.61 -20.16 -5.30
CA LEU A 252 8.57 -19.48 -4.00
C LEU A 252 7.36 -19.93 -3.18
N HIS A 253 7.61 -20.65 -2.08
CA HIS A 253 6.57 -21.18 -1.18
C HIS A 253 7.08 -21.27 0.27
N PRO A 254 6.21 -21.20 1.29
CA PRO A 254 4.79 -20.85 1.20
C PRO A 254 4.58 -19.37 0.85
N PRO A 255 3.44 -18.97 0.25
CA PRO A 255 3.24 -17.59 -0.21
C PRO A 255 3.41 -16.51 0.88
N MET A 256 2.94 -16.77 2.10
CA MET A 256 3.13 -15.87 3.25
C MET A 256 4.13 -16.51 4.23
N PRO A 257 5.22 -15.83 4.63
CA PRO A 257 5.59 -14.45 4.28
C PRO A 257 6.47 -14.34 3.02
N ALA A 258 6.76 -15.43 2.29
CA ALA A 258 7.83 -15.44 1.29
C ALA A 258 7.66 -14.41 0.15
N LEU A 259 6.43 -14.10 -0.26
CA LEU A 259 6.16 -13.05 -1.27
C LEU A 259 6.63 -11.65 -0.84
N LEU A 260 6.82 -11.40 0.46
CA LEU A 260 7.38 -10.16 1.00
C LEU A 260 8.91 -10.06 0.85
N GLN A 261 9.56 -11.09 0.29
CA GLN A 261 10.99 -11.07 -0.03
C GLN A 261 11.26 -10.50 -1.43
N LEU A 262 10.23 -10.40 -2.28
CA LEU A 262 10.34 -9.84 -3.63
C LEU A 262 10.38 -8.31 -3.59
N PRO A 263 11.16 -7.63 -4.42
CA PRO A 263 11.10 -6.18 -4.58
C PRO A 263 9.68 -5.68 -4.85
N GLU A 264 9.29 -4.54 -4.30
CA GLU A 264 7.92 -3.99 -4.37
C GLU A 264 7.30 -4.02 -5.78
N LYS A 265 8.07 -3.59 -6.78
CA LYS A 265 7.62 -3.54 -8.18
C LYS A 265 7.39 -4.92 -8.79
N GLU A 266 8.19 -5.92 -8.40
CA GLU A 266 7.99 -7.32 -8.82
C GLU A 266 6.86 -7.98 -8.04
N ALA A 267 6.75 -7.67 -6.75
CA ALA A 267 5.69 -8.15 -5.88
C ALA A 267 4.30 -7.77 -6.41
N GLY A 268 4.11 -6.54 -6.93
CA GLY A 268 2.83 -6.17 -7.53
C GLY A 268 2.52 -6.85 -8.86
N VAL A 269 3.53 -7.14 -9.70
CA VAL A 269 3.34 -7.97 -10.91
C VAL A 269 2.91 -9.40 -10.52
N VAL A 270 3.54 -9.98 -9.49
CA VAL A 270 3.14 -11.27 -8.93
C VAL A 270 1.74 -11.21 -8.34
N ALA A 271 1.38 -10.16 -7.62
CA ALA A 271 0.05 -9.99 -7.05
C ALA A 271 -1.03 -10.00 -8.14
N GLN A 272 -0.79 -9.32 -9.27
CA GLN A 272 -1.66 -9.37 -10.44
C GLN A 272 -1.74 -10.79 -11.00
N ALA A 273 -0.60 -11.37 -11.39
CA ALA A 273 -0.56 -12.69 -12.02
C ALA A 273 -1.21 -13.79 -11.14
N ARG A 274 -0.78 -13.87 -9.88
CA ARG A 274 -1.24 -14.86 -8.92
C ARG A 274 -2.74 -14.76 -8.64
N SER A 275 -3.30 -13.54 -8.57
CA SER A 275 -4.73 -13.34 -8.32
C SER A 275 -5.58 -13.79 -9.52
N ILE A 276 -5.15 -13.47 -10.74
CA ILE A 276 -5.83 -13.92 -11.96
C ILE A 276 -5.76 -15.44 -12.09
N LEU A 277 -4.57 -16.05 -11.87
CA LEU A 277 -4.42 -17.51 -11.88
C LEU A 277 -5.26 -18.20 -10.77
N ALA A 278 -5.33 -17.62 -9.58
CA ALA A 278 -6.18 -18.13 -8.50
C ALA A 278 -7.67 -18.08 -8.87
N TRP A 279 -8.10 -17.01 -9.53
CA TRP A 279 -9.44 -16.91 -10.10
C TRP A 279 -9.68 -17.96 -11.18
N HIS A 280 -8.71 -18.21 -12.07
CA HIS A 280 -8.82 -19.29 -13.05
C HIS A 280 -9.04 -20.65 -12.39
N ASN A 281 -8.27 -20.95 -11.34
CA ASN A 281 -8.34 -22.22 -10.61
C ASN A 281 -9.68 -22.45 -9.91
N ARG A 282 -10.28 -21.41 -9.31
CA ARG A 282 -11.50 -21.53 -8.51
C ARG A 282 -12.80 -21.32 -9.29
N TYR A 283 -12.78 -20.53 -10.36
CA TYR A 283 -13.98 -20.12 -11.10
C TYR A 283 -14.13 -20.85 -12.44
N ARG A 284 -13.91 -22.16 -12.49
CA ARG A 284 -13.90 -22.93 -13.76
C ARG A 284 -15.27 -23.00 -14.45
N PHE A 285 -16.35 -22.86 -13.68
CA PHE A 285 -17.73 -22.96 -14.14
C PHE A 285 -18.46 -21.63 -14.02
N CYS A 286 -19.49 -21.44 -14.85
CA CYS A 286 -20.34 -20.26 -14.86
C CYS A 286 -21.13 -20.18 -13.55
N PRO A 287 -21.02 -19.10 -12.76
CA PRO A 287 -21.80 -18.95 -11.53
C PRO A 287 -23.31 -18.90 -11.74
N THR A 288 -23.76 -18.49 -12.94
CA THR A 288 -25.19 -18.31 -13.26
C THR A 288 -25.90 -19.62 -13.59
N CYS A 289 -25.22 -20.57 -14.26
CA CYS A 289 -25.87 -21.80 -14.74
C CYS A 289 -25.06 -23.10 -14.54
N GLY A 290 -23.85 -23.02 -13.98
CA GLY A 290 -22.99 -24.18 -13.73
C GLY A 290 -22.26 -24.75 -14.95
N SER A 291 -22.49 -24.23 -16.16
CA SER A 291 -21.83 -24.72 -17.38
C SER A 291 -20.34 -24.36 -17.42
N ALA A 292 -19.57 -25.06 -18.25
CA ALA A 292 -18.16 -24.75 -18.48
C ALA A 292 -17.98 -23.35 -19.09
N THR A 293 -16.80 -22.77 -18.87
CA THR A 293 -16.42 -21.44 -19.38
C THR A 293 -15.15 -21.52 -20.22
N LYS A 294 -14.99 -20.59 -21.17
CA LYS A 294 -13.74 -20.36 -21.91
C LYS A 294 -13.07 -19.08 -21.42
N ILE A 295 -11.74 -19.04 -21.50
CA ILE A 295 -10.93 -17.87 -21.17
C ILE A 295 -10.82 -16.96 -22.40
N GLU A 296 -11.02 -15.66 -22.20
CA GLU A 296 -10.96 -14.63 -23.24
C GLU A 296 -10.22 -13.39 -22.70
N GLU A 297 -10.08 -12.36 -23.55
CA GLU A 297 -9.52 -11.05 -23.22
C GLU A 297 -8.16 -11.13 -22.50
N GLY A 298 -7.21 -11.86 -23.08
CA GLY A 298 -5.85 -12.03 -22.53
C GLY A 298 -5.81 -12.65 -21.13
N GLY A 299 -6.85 -13.38 -20.72
CA GLY A 299 -6.96 -13.99 -19.39
C GLY A 299 -7.90 -13.26 -18.43
N TYR A 300 -8.45 -12.09 -18.80
CA TYR A 300 -9.26 -11.27 -17.89
C TYR A 300 -10.76 -11.46 -18.04
N LYS A 301 -11.19 -12.43 -18.85
CA LYS A 301 -12.60 -12.75 -19.00
C LYS A 301 -12.86 -14.24 -19.08
N LYS A 302 -13.98 -14.64 -18.51
CA LYS A 302 -14.57 -15.97 -18.68
C LYS A 302 -15.95 -15.84 -19.28
N THR A 303 -16.16 -16.56 -20.37
CA THR A 303 -17.42 -16.55 -21.12
C THR A 303 -18.06 -17.92 -21.02
N CYS A 304 -19.34 -17.96 -20.66
CA CYS A 304 -20.11 -19.20 -20.56
C CYS A 304 -20.22 -19.88 -21.94
N LEU A 305 -20.08 -21.20 -21.99
CA LEU A 305 -20.25 -21.97 -23.23
C LEU A 305 -21.72 -22.28 -23.55
N LYS A 306 -22.65 -22.00 -22.63
CA LYS A 306 -24.09 -22.17 -22.84
C LYS A 306 -24.68 -20.90 -23.48
N GLU A 307 -25.09 -20.99 -24.74
CA GLU A 307 -25.49 -19.85 -25.60
C GLU A 307 -26.69 -19.04 -25.05
N ASP A 308 -27.64 -19.70 -24.39
CA ASP A 308 -28.84 -19.09 -23.81
C ASP A 308 -28.64 -18.60 -22.36
N CYS A 309 -27.40 -18.61 -21.84
CA CYS A 309 -27.13 -18.21 -20.47
C CYS A 309 -27.35 -16.70 -20.25
N PRO A 310 -28.06 -16.28 -19.18
CA PRO A 310 -28.24 -14.86 -18.84
C PRO A 310 -26.93 -14.09 -18.63
N SER A 311 -25.84 -14.79 -18.25
CA SER A 311 -24.51 -14.16 -18.13
C SER A 311 -23.96 -13.60 -19.44
N LEU A 312 -24.50 -14.03 -20.59
CA LEU A 312 -24.11 -13.54 -21.93
C LEU A 312 -24.93 -12.32 -22.37
N GLN A 313 -25.97 -11.94 -21.62
CA GLN A 313 -26.87 -10.85 -21.95
C GLN A 313 -26.50 -9.61 -21.14
N GLY A 314 -25.70 -8.72 -21.72
CA GLY A 314 -25.18 -7.52 -21.06
C GLY A 314 -23.81 -7.74 -20.40
N VAL A 315 -23.49 -6.93 -19.38
CA VAL A 315 -22.19 -6.96 -18.69
C VAL A 315 -22.39 -7.35 -17.23
N HIS A 316 -21.83 -8.50 -16.85
CA HIS A 316 -21.96 -9.05 -15.49
C HIS A 316 -20.59 -9.31 -14.88
N ASN A 317 -20.47 -9.12 -13.56
CA ASN A 317 -19.23 -9.40 -12.82
C ASN A 317 -18.84 -10.88 -12.83
N THR A 318 -19.77 -11.79 -13.12
CA THR A 318 -19.53 -13.23 -13.23
C THR A 318 -18.50 -13.58 -14.31
N SER A 319 -18.30 -12.69 -15.27
CA SER A 319 -17.31 -12.85 -16.35
C SER A 319 -15.90 -12.38 -15.97
N TYR A 320 -15.72 -11.62 -14.89
CA TYR A 320 -14.47 -10.90 -14.62
C TYR A 320 -13.77 -11.36 -13.32
N PRO A 321 -12.45 -11.09 -13.19
CA PRO A 321 -11.70 -11.37 -11.98
C PRO A 321 -12.29 -10.70 -10.74
N ARG A 322 -12.25 -11.41 -9.63
CA ARG A 322 -12.74 -10.94 -8.33
C ARG A 322 -11.63 -10.21 -7.58
N VAL A 323 -11.96 -9.04 -7.03
CA VAL A 323 -11.13 -8.29 -6.08
C VAL A 323 -11.95 -8.14 -4.80
N ASP A 324 -11.44 -8.70 -3.70
CA ASP A 324 -12.10 -8.61 -2.40
C ASP A 324 -11.49 -7.45 -1.59
N PRO A 325 -12.23 -6.33 -1.38
CA PRO A 325 -11.73 -5.21 -0.60
C PRO A 325 -11.60 -5.58 0.88
N VAL A 326 -10.43 -5.28 1.46
CA VAL A 326 -10.11 -5.54 2.86
C VAL A 326 -9.63 -4.25 3.50
N VAL A 327 -10.26 -3.84 4.59
CA VAL A 327 -9.74 -2.78 5.45
C VAL A 327 -8.75 -3.38 6.43
N ILE A 328 -7.62 -2.70 6.62
CA ILE A 328 -6.66 -2.96 7.69
C ILE A 328 -6.45 -1.65 8.45
N MET A 329 -6.66 -1.67 9.76
CA MET A 329 -6.74 -0.46 10.57
C MET A 329 -5.80 -0.48 11.76
N GLN A 330 -5.01 0.59 11.88
CA GLN A 330 -4.26 0.90 13.07
C GLN A 330 -5.14 1.72 14.00
N VAL A 331 -5.74 1.08 15.00
CA VAL A 331 -6.60 1.75 15.98
C VAL A 331 -5.69 2.43 17.03
N ILE A 332 -5.78 3.75 17.14
CA ILE A 332 -5.01 4.57 18.07
C ILE A 332 -5.88 4.79 19.31
N HIS A 333 -5.31 4.54 20.50
CA HIS A 333 -5.99 4.82 21.76
C HIS A 333 -6.26 6.33 21.92
N PRO A 334 -7.35 6.77 22.58
CA PRO A 334 -7.69 8.19 22.72
C PRO A 334 -6.59 9.07 23.35
N ASP A 335 -5.70 8.49 24.15
CA ASP A 335 -4.54 9.19 24.72
C ASP A 335 -3.39 9.40 23.72
N GLY A 336 -3.47 8.87 22.49
CA GLY A 336 -2.46 8.99 21.45
C GLY A 336 -1.13 8.25 21.72
N ASN A 337 -0.99 7.53 22.83
CA ASN A 337 0.27 6.85 23.20
C ASN A 337 0.24 5.34 22.92
N HIS A 338 -0.93 4.77 22.75
CA HIS A 338 -1.12 3.34 22.58
C HIS A 338 -1.87 3.03 21.29
N CYS A 339 -1.77 1.79 20.86
CA CYS A 339 -2.51 1.31 19.72
C CYS A 339 -3.03 -0.10 19.99
N LEU A 340 -4.19 -0.44 19.42
CA LEU A 340 -4.79 -1.76 19.56
C LEU A 340 -4.29 -2.67 18.44
N LEU A 341 -3.75 -3.82 18.84
CA LEU A 341 -3.36 -4.91 17.96
C LEU A 341 -4.09 -6.19 18.37
N GLY A 342 -4.29 -7.08 17.40
CA GLY A 342 -4.91 -8.38 17.62
C GLY A 342 -4.03 -9.52 17.13
N ARG A 343 -4.43 -10.75 17.47
CA ARG A 343 -3.85 -11.97 16.89
C ARG A 343 -4.92 -13.03 16.69
N GLN A 344 -4.77 -13.81 15.61
CA GLN A 344 -5.53 -15.04 15.42
C GLN A 344 -4.87 -16.20 16.16
N LYS A 345 -5.66 -17.21 16.55
CA LYS A 345 -5.14 -18.41 17.24
C LYS A 345 -4.01 -19.10 16.47
N ARG A 346 -4.08 -19.08 15.13
CA ARG A 346 -3.10 -19.69 14.21
C ARG A 346 -1.79 -18.93 14.02
N PHE A 347 -1.68 -17.70 14.53
CA PHE A 347 -0.47 -16.89 14.31
C PHE A 347 0.70 -17.40 15.15
N PRO A 348 1.96 -17.21 14.68
CA PRO A 348 3.14 -17.50 15.48
C PRO A 348 3.05 -16.92 16.90
N PRO A 349 3.51 -17.64 17.94
CA PRO A 349 3.52 -17.12 19.30
C PRO A 349 4.21 -15.75 19.38
N GLY A 350 3.61 -14.80 20.09
CA GLY A 350 4.13 -13.43 20.23
C GLY A 350 3.87 -12.49 19.04
N MET A 351 3.38 -12.98 17.90
CA MET A 351 3.01 -12.12 16.78
C MET A 351 1.65 -11.45 17.01
N PHE A 352 1.62 -10.11 16.87
CA PHE A 352 0.43 -9.25 16.87
C PHE A 352 0.47 -8.35 15.63
N THR A 353 -0.70 -7.97 15.13
CA THR A 353 -0.82 -7.10 13.95
C THR A 353 -2.09 -6.25 14.03
N CYS A 354 -2.25 -5.32 13.09
CA CYS A 354 -3.45 -4.52 12.93
C CYS A 354 -4.69 -5.41 12.76
N LEU A 355 -5.83 -4.90 13.18
CA LEU A 355 -7.11 -5.54 12.88
C LEU A 355 -7.40 -5.41 11.38
N ALA A 356 -8.09 -6.39 10.81
CA ALA A 356 -8.49 -6.38 9.40
C ALA A 356 -9.80 -7.15 9.19
N GLY A 357 -10.56 -6.76 8.17
CA GLY A 357 -11.83 -7.37 7.79
C GLY A 357 -12.20 -7.06 6.34
N PHE A 358 -13.01 -7.92 5.72
CA PHE A 358 -13.61 -7.61 4.42
C PHE A 358 -14.61 -6.47 4.57
N VAL A 359 -14.71 -5.62 3.55
CA VAL A 359 -15.81 -4.65 3.43
C VAL A 359 -17.07 -5.41 2.99
N GLU A 360 -18.18 -5.21 3.69
CA GLU A 360 -19.46 -5.83 3.37
C GLU A 360 -20.20 -5.06 2.25
N PRO A 361 -21.12 -5.73 1.51
CA PRO A 361 -21.92 -5.04 0.50
C PRO A 361 -22.79 -3.94 1.11
N GLY A 362 -22.54 -2.68 0.71
CA GLY A 362 -23.32 -1.52 1.14
C GLY A 362 -22.66 -0.67 2.24
N GLU A 363 -21.46 -1.05 2.71
CA GLU A 363 -20.63 -0.24 3.62
C GLU A 363 -19.86 0.90 2.92
#